data_AF-A0A084Y2Z3-F1
#
_entry.id   AF-A0A084Y2Z3-F1
#
_cell.length_a   1.000
_cell.length_b   1.000
_cell.length_c   1.000
_cell.angle_alpha   90.00
_cell.angle_beta   90.00
_cell.angle_gamma   90.00
#
_symmetry.space_group_name_H-M   'P 1'
#
loop_
_entity.id
_entity.type
_entity.pdbx_description
1 polymer ?
#
loop_
_entity_poly.entity_id
_entity_poly.type
_entity_poly.pdbx_seq_one_letter_code
_entity_poly.pdbx_strand_id
1 'polypeptide(L)'
;MHVEAEWPAGPGTLLSLLAVPDQGRQCLHEMSLVSPEQLVKSQPDYFGGLGPGSPYWVELVAAYQRYAEGLCTAAHSEAALREVYRDLWREKLAERDMDAALKLFRTPAGRRWVAAQNEVVREAPERIGETRTPLLTQALRRLQAEQARILELYRRETDKRSVPAVVGQARP
;
A
#
# COMPACT_ATOMS: atom_id res chain seq x y z
N MET A 1 4.33 32.09 -41.01
CA MET A 1 2.98 31.98 -40.39
C MET A 1 2.95 30.71 -39.59
N HIS A 2 3.23 30.80 -38.29
CA HIS A 2 2.96 29.72 -37.35
C HIS A 2 1.54 29.92 -36.82
N VAL A 3 0.70 28.89 -36.97
CA VAL A 3 -0.64 28.88 -36.41
C VAL A 3 -0.53 28.12 -35.11
N GLU A 4 -0.53 28.85 -33.99
CA GLU A 4 -0.81 28.28 -32.69
C GLU A 4 -2.26 27.76 -32.72
N ALA A 5 -2.42 26.44 -32.65
CA ALA A 5 -3.73 25.84 -32.45
C ALA A 5 -4.09 26.04 -30.97
N GLU A 6 -4.87 27.09 -30.68
CA GLU A 6 -5.58 27.22 -29.41
C GLU A 6 -6.55 26.05 -29.27
N TRP A 7 -6.26 25.15 -28.33
CA TRP A 7 -7.12 24.03 -27.93
C TRP A 7 -8.32 24.57 -27.15
N PRO A 8 -9.57 24.47 -27.65
CA PRO A 8 -10.73 24.87 -26.88
C PRO A 8 -11.04 23.77 -25.86
N ALA A 9 -10.88 24.10 -24.58
CA ALA A 9 -11.05 23.23 -23.41
C ALA A 9 -10.01 22.11 -23.30
N GLY A 10 -9.01 22.35 -22.44
CA GLY A 10 -7.82 21.51 -22.29
C GLY A 10 -8.05 20.09 -21.77
N PRO A 11 -6.98 19.26 -21.73
CA PRO A 11 -6.99 17.84 -21.35
C PRO A 11 -7.45 17.52 -19.91
N GLY A 12 -7.93 18.50 -19.15
CA GLY A 12 -8.43 18.33 -17.79
C GLY A 12 -9.70 17.48 -17.69
N THR A 13 -10.52 17.39 -18.73
CA THR A 13 -11.83 16.70 -18.64
C THR A 13 -11.71 15.17 -18.55
N LEU A 14 -10.64 14.56 -19.08
CA LEU A 14 -10.44 13.10 -18.96
C LEU A 14 -9.90 12.66 -17.61
N LEU A 15 -9.14 13.52 -16.94
CA LEU A 15 -8.50 13.19 -15.67
C LEU A 15 -9.45 13.46 -14.49
N SER A 16 -10.37 14.41 -14.60
CA SER A 16 -11.52 14.53 -13.69
C SER A 16 -12.52 13.37 -13.83
N LEU A 17 -12.50 12.67 -14.96
CA LEU A 17 -13.36 11.52 -15.24
C LEU A 17 -12.86 10.24 -14.54
N LEU A 18 -11.60 10.17 -14.12
CA LEU A 18 -11.07 9.10 -13.26
C LEU A 18 -10.80 9.65 -11.87
N ALA A 19 -11.80 10.34 -11.29
CA ALA A 19 -11.71 10.85 -9.93
C ALA A 19 -11.16 9.77 -9.01
N VAL A 20 -9.90 9.94 -8.65
CA VAL A 20 -9.18 9.06 -7.76
C VAL A 20 -9.95 9.16 -6.43
N PRO A 21 -10.37 8.03 -5.82
CA PRO A 21 -11.07 8.06 -4.53
C PRO A 21 -10.26 8.87 -3.50
N ASP A 22 -10.83 9.16 -2.33
CA ASP A 22 -10.19 9.84 -1.20
C ASP A 22 -8.95 9.06 -0.66
N GLN A 23 -7.93 8.94 -1.50
CA GLN A 23 -6.74 8.12 -1.30
C GLN A 23 -5.86 8.74 -0.22
N GLY A 24 -5.96 10.05 0.02
CA GLY A 24 -5.30 10.72 1.14
C GLY A 24 -5.71 10.11 2.49
N ARG A 25 -7.01 9.88 2.71
CA ARG A 25 -7.49 9.25 3.96
C ARG A 25 -7.08 7.79 4.06
N GLN A 26 -7.18 7.03 2.96
CA GLN A 26 -6.75 5.63 2.94
C GLN A 26 -5.24 5.50 3.20
N CYS A 27 -4.43 6.35 2.58
CA CYS A 27 -2.99 6.43 2.80
C CYS A 27 -2.67 6.73 4.26
N LEU A 28 -3.31 7.74 4.85
CA LEU A 28 -3.10 8.06 6.27
C LEU A 28 -3.52 6.90 7.19
N HIS A 29 -4.59 6.18 6.86
CA HIS A 29 -4.97 4.98 7.58
C HIS A 29 -3.88 3.90 7.51
N GLU A 30 -3.35 3.60 6.32
CA GLU A 30 -2.28 2.63 6.13
C GLU A 30 -0.99 3.05 6.86
N MET A 31 -0.63 4.33 6.78
CA MET A 31 0.50 4.91 7.52
C MET A 31 0.32 4.79 9.05
N SER A 32 -0.91 4.76 9.55
CA SER A 32 -1.17 4.55 10.99
C SER A 32 -0.89 3.11 11.45
N LEU A 33 -1.00 2.13 10.55
CA LEU A 33 -0.72 0.72 10.86
C LEU A 33 0.76 0.47 11.13
N VAL A 34 1.63 1.35 10.62
CA VAL A 34 3.08 1.34 10.82
C VAL A 34 3.55 2.60 11.56
N SER A 35 2.70 3.17 12.43
CA SER A 35 3.09 4.31 13.26
C SER A 35 4.20 3.94 14.25
N PRO A 36 4.97 4.91 14.78
CA PRO A 36 6.01 4.65 15.76
C PRO A 36 5.51 3.83 16.97
N GLU A 37 4.29 4.10 17.44
CA GLU A 37 3.66 3.36 18.53
C GLU A 37 3.39 1.89 18.18
N GLN A 38 2.99 1.59 16.94
CA GLN A 38 2.76 0.21 16.50
C GLN A 38 4.08 -0.52 16.27
N LEU A 39 5.07 0.17 15.72
CA LEU A 39 6.39 -0.39 15.44
C LEU A 39 7.11 -0.74 16.74
N VAL A 40 7.13 0.14 17.74
CA VAL A 40 7.79 -0.15 19.03
C VAL A 40 7.08 -1.26 19.82
N LYS A 41 5.75 -1.42 19.68
CA LYS A 41 5.03 -2.55 20.30
C LYS A 41 5.49 -3.91 19.75
N SER A 42 5.78 -3.98 18.46
CA SER A 42 6.18 -5.23 17.79
C SER A 42 7.69 -5.44 17.80
N GLN A 43 8.47 -4.35 17.76
CA GLN A 43 9.92 -4.32 17.70
C GLN A 43 10.43 -3.18 18.59
N PRO A 44 10.69 -3.43 19.89
CA PRO A 44 11.06 -2.38 20.85
C PRO A 44 12.27 -1.55 20.44
N ASP A 45 13.21 -2.14 19.70
CA ASP A 45 14.44 -1.48 19.24
C ASP A 45 14.34 -0.87 17.83
N TYR A 46 13.15 -0.79 17.22
CA TYR A 46 12.97 -0.33 15.84
C TYR A 46 13.59 1.05 15.57
N PHE A 47 13.48 1.97 16.54
CA PHE A 47 14.08 3.31 16.47
C PHE A 47 15.38 3.43 17.28
N GLY A 48 16.16 2.35 17.38
CA GLY A 48 17.44 2.35 18.08
C GLY A 48 17.30 2.60 19.59
N GLY A 49 16.26 2.04 20.21
CA GLY A 49 15.97 2.20 21.64
C GLY A 49 15.17 3.46 21.99
N LEU A 50 14.81 4.30 21.02
CA LEU A 50 13.82 5.36 21.22
C LEU A 50 12.42 4.73 21.33
N GLY A 51 11.77 4.95 22.47
CA GLY A 51 10.40 4.52 22.75
C GLY A 51 9.68 5.52 23.66
N PRO A 52 8.44 5.24 24.11
CA PRO A 52 7.63 6.18 24.90
C PRO A 52 8.28 6.73 26.17
N GLY A 53 9.28 6.05 26.74
CA GLY A 53 10.04 6.52 27.91
C GLY A 53 11.20 7.47 27.57
N SER A 54 11.53 7.67 26.29
CA SER A 54 12.59 8.58 25.86
C SER A 54 12.11 10.03 25.85
N PRO A 55 12.93 11.00 26.30
CA PRO A 55 12.58 12.42 26.20
C PRO A 55 12.41 12.91 24.75
N TYR A 56 13.01 12.20 23.78
CA TYR A 56 12.95 12.54 22.34
C TYR A 56 11.76 11.88 21.62
N TRP A 57 10.96 11.08 22.32
CA TRP A 57 9.88 10.31 21.70
C TRP A 57 8.83 11.18 21.01
N VAL A 58 8.44 12.28 21.67
CA VAL A 58 7.44 13.22 21.13
C VAL A 58 7.92 13.83 19.81
N GLU A 59 9.21 14.16 19.71
CA GLU A 59 9.80 14.74 18.50
C GLU A 59 9.82 13.73 17.34
N LEU A 60 10.12 12.47 17.64
CA LEU A 60 10.09 11.39 16.66
C LEU A 60 8.69 11.14 16.12
N VAL A 61 7.67 11.07 17.00
CA VAL A 61 6.27 10.89 16.60
C VAL A 61 5.82 12.06 15.73
N ALA A 62 6.15 13.29 16.11
CA ALA A 62 5.81 14.47 15.31
C ALA A 62 6.54 14.48 13.94
N ALA A 63 7.79 14.03 13.88
CA ALA A 63 8.52 13.88 12.63
C ALA A 63 7.87 12.84 11.71
N TYR A 64 7.43 11.71 12.26
CA TYR A 64 6.71 10.69 11.53
C TYR A 64 5.37 11.21 10.98
N GLN A 65 4.60 11.95 11.79
CA GLN A 65 3.33 12.53 11.35
C GLN A 65 3.52 13.45 10.15
N ARG A 66 4.51 14.36 10.20
CA ARG A 66 4.84 15.22 9.06
C ARG A 66 5.27 14.43 7.82
N TYR A 67 6.04 13.35 8.01
CA TYR A 67 6.41 12.45 6.93
C TYR A 67 5.17 11.79 6.30
N ALA A 68 4.27 11.22 7.11
CA ALA A 68 3.07 10.56 6.63
C ALA A 68 2.15 11.53 5.89
N GLU A 69 1.89 12.71 6.46
CA GLU A 69 1.09 13.76 5.82
C GLU A 69 1.74 14.24 4.51
N GLY A 70 3.05 14.50 4.52
CA GLY A 70 3.78 14.94 3.33
C GLY A 70 3.76 13.89 2.22
N LEU A 71 3.99 12.62 2.56
CA LEU A 71 3.94 11.51 1.62
C LEU A 71 2.54 11.34 1.04
N CYS A 72 1.51 11.23 1.88
CA CYS A 72 0.13 11.05 1.43
C CYS A 72 -0.37 12.26 0.63
N THR A 73 0.06 13.47 0.95
CA THR A 73 -0.27 14.65 0.14
C THR A 73 0.43 14.61 -1.22
N ALA A 74 1.73 14.30 -1.27
CA ALA A 74 2.49 14.34 -2.51
C ALA A 74 2.11 13.19 -3.45
N ALA A 75 1.94 11.98 -2.91
CA ALA A 75 1.56 10.78 -3.66
C ALA A 75 0.16 10.90 -4.29
N HIS A 76 -0.70 11.73 -3.72
CA HIS A 76 -2.06 11.99 -4.19
C HIS A 76 -2.25 13.40 -4.76
N SER A 77 -1.15 14.09 -5.09
CA SER A 77 -1.21 15.37 -5.79
C SER A 77 -1.92 15.17 -7.13
N GLU A 78 -3.09 15.80 -7.30
CA GLU A 78 -3.85 15.72 -8.55
C GLU A 78 -2.99 16.14 -9.74
N ALA A 79 -2.18 17.19 -9.58
CA ALA A 79 -1.29 17.67 -10.63
C ALA A 79 -0.23 16.63 -11.01
N ALA A 80 0.44 16.02 -10.01
CA ALA A 80 1.46 15.01 -10.26
C ALA A 80 0.86 13.76 -10.90
N LEU A 81 -0.28 13.27 -10.40
CA LEU A 81 -0.98 12.13 -10.96
C LEU A 81 -1.44 12.43 -12.39
N ARG A 82 -1.98 13.62 -12.65
CA ARG A 82 -2.44 14.06 -13.97
C ARG A 82 -1.33 14.00 -15.01
N GLU A 83 -0.13 14.47 -14.66
CA GLU A 83 1.03 14.41 -15.55
C GLU A 83 1.46 12.98 -15.84
N VAL A 84 1.61 12.15 -14.80
CA VAL A 84 2.01 10.75 -14.95
C VAL A 84 1.02 9.98 -15.83
N TYR A 85 -0.29 10.10 -15.57
CA TYR A 85 -1.29 9.41 -16.38
C TYR A 85 -1.31 9.91 -17.83
N ARG A 86 -1.20 11.23 -18.05
CA ARG A 86 -1.12 11.79 -19.41
C ARG A 86 0.04 11.20 -20.19
N ASP A 87 1.22 11.13 -19.57
CA ASP A 87 2.43 10.68 -20.24
C ASP A 87 2.35 9.18 -20.52
N LEU A 88 1.89 8.38 -19.56
CA LEU A 88 1.63 6.95 -19.75
C LEU A 88 0.61 6.68 -20.87
N TRP A 89 -0.48 7.45 -20.95
CA TRP A 89 -1.45 7.28 -22.03
C TRP A 89 -0.85 7.58 -23.40
N ARG A 90 -0.03 8.64 -23.51
CA ARG A 90 0.68 8.98 -24.76
C ARG A 90 1.69 7.90 -25.16
N GLU A 91 2.35 7.26 -24.20
CA GLU A 91 3.28 6.16 -24.47
C GLU A 91 2.57 4.87 -24.92
N LYS A 92 1.39 4.59 -24.38
CA LYS A 92 0.70 3.30 -24.57
C LYS A 92 -0.36 3.31 -25.65
N LEU A 93 -0.92 4.47 -26.00
CA LEU A 93 -1.93 4.59 -27.03
C LEU A 93 -1.42 5.44 -28.19
N ALA A 94 -1.77 5.01 -29.40
CA ALA A 94 -1.66 5.88 -30.55
C ALA A 94 -2.64 7.06 -30.40
N GLU A 95 -2.26 8.24 -30.89
CA GLU A 95 -3.06 9.46 -30.79
C GLU A 95 -4.50 9.27 -31.33
N ARG A 96 -4.65 8.55 -32.45
CA ARG A 96 -5.95 8.21 -33.03
C ARG A 96 -6.88 7.43 -32.08
N ASP A 97 -6.31 6.59 -31.22
CA ASP A 97 -7.09 5.76 -30.29
C ASP A 97 -7.51 6.59 -29.07
N MET A 98 -6.65 7.53 -28.63
CA MET A 98 -7.03 8.53 -27.62
C MET A 98 -8.18 9.41 -28.10
N ASP A 99 -8.14 9.89 -29.34
CA ASP A 99 -9.21 10.72 -29.91
C ASP A 99 -10.54 9.97 -30.01
N ALA A 100 -10.48 8.69 -30.41
CA ALA A 100 -11.65 7.84 -30.45
C ALA A 100 -12.25 7.64 -29.03
N ALA A 101 -11.41 7.39 -28.03
CA ALA A 101 -11.84 7.27 -26.63
C ALA A 101 -12.45 8.58 -26.11
N LEU A 102 -11.81 9.73 -26.37
CA LEU A 102 -12.31 11.06 -26.05
C LEU A 102 -13.70 11.30 -26.63
N LYS A 103 -13.90 10.95 -27.90
CA LYS A 103 -15.20 11.08 -28.58
C LYS A 103 -16.27 10.21 -27.90
N LEU A 104 -15.93 8.98 -27.55
CA LEU A 104 -16.84 8.08 -26.82
C LEU A 104 -17.25 8.68 -25.47
N PHE A 105 -16.29 9.14 -24.67
CA PHE A 105 -16.56 9.70 -23.34
C PHE A 105 -17.36 11.01 -23.37
N ARG A 106 -17.37 11.73 -24.49
CA ARG A 106 -18.25 12.89 -24.73
C ARG A 106 -19.70 12.53 -25.04
N THR A 107 -20.03 11.27 -25.30
CA THR A 107 -21.42 10.84 -25.49
C THR A 107 -22.16 10.70 -24.14
N PRO A 108 -23.50 10.73 -24.11
CA PRO A 108 -24.25 10.45 -22.88
C PRO A 108 -23.97 9.06 -22.31
N ALA A 109 -23.80 8.04 -23.16
CA ALA A 109 -23.46 6.69 -22.74
C ALA A 109 -22.05 6.63 -22.14
N GLY A 110 -21.07 7.29 -22.78
CA GLY A 110 -19.70 7.38 -22.27
C GLY A 110 -19.62 8.05 -20.90
N ARG A 111 -20.33 9.18 -20.70
CA ARG A 111 -20.39 9.84 -19.38
C ARG A 111 -20.99 8.94 -18.30
N ARG A 112 -22.06 8.21 -18.60
CA ARG A 112 -22.65 7.25 -17.65
C ARG A 112 -21.71 6.11 -17.32
N TRP A 113 -21.01 5.57 -18.32
CA TRP A 113 -20.02 4.53 -18.11
C TRP A 113 -18.91 5.00 -17.18
N VAL A 114 -18.38 6.20 -17.41
CA VAL A 114 -17.33 6.75 -16.53
C VAL A 114 -17.84 6.96 -15.11
N ALA A 115 -19.04 7.54 -14.94
CA ALA A 115 -19.61 7.74 -13.61
C ALA A 115 -19.75 6.41 -12.85
N ALA A 116 -20.29 5.38 -13.51
CA ALA A 116 -20.40 4.04 -12.94
C ALA A 116 -19.02 3.43 -12.63
N GLN A 117 -18.03 3.64 -13.50
CA GLN A 117 -16.68 3.15 -13.28
C GLN A 117 -16.03 3.80 -12.05
N ASN A 118 -16.26 5.09 -11.81
CA ASN A 118 -15.77 5.76 -10.59
C ASN A 118 -16.43 5.19 -9.33
N GLU A 119 -17.73 4.90 -9.37
CA GLU A 119 -18.42 4.23 -8.26
C GLU A 119 -17.86 2.82 -8.01
N VAL A 120 -17.61 2.04 -9.07
CA VAL A 120 -16.97 0.72 -8.97
C VAL A 120 -15.58 0.83 -8.35
N VAL A 121 -14.74 1.76 -8.82
CA VAL A 121 -13.37 1.95 -8.28
C VAL A 121 -13.40 2.37 -6.81
N ARG A 122 -14.40 3.15 -6.39
CA ARG A 122 -14.58 3.55 -5.00
C ARG A 122 -15.01 2.37 -4.11
N GLU A 123 -15.95 1.55 -4.56
CA GLU A 123 -16.58 0.51 -3.72
C GLU A 123 -15.87 -0.85 -3.79
N ALA A 124 -15.17 -1.15 -4.89
CA ALA A 124 -14.54 -2.45 -5.08
C ALA A 124 -13.51 -2.82 -4.01
N PRO A 125 -12.60 -1.92 -3.56
CA PRO A 125 -11.61 -2.28 -2.54
C PRO A 125 -12.24 -2.79 -1.24
N GLU A 126 -13.31 -2.15 -0.76
CA GLU A 126 -14.03 -2.55 0.45
C GLU A 126 -14.66 -3.94 0.28
N ARG A 127 -15.45 -4.14 -0.78
CA ARG A 127 -16.12 -5.43 -1.04
C ARG A 127 -15.13 -6.58 -1.28
N ILE A 128 -14.02 -6.30 -1.97
CA ILE A 128 -12.91 -7.25 -2.13
C ILE A 128 -12.27 -7.56 -0.78
N GLY A 129 -12.07 -6.55 0.07
CA GLY A 129 -11.57 -6.69 1.43
C GLY A 129 -12.45 -7.58 2.31
N GLU A 130 -13.76 -7.35 2.32
CA GLU A 130 -14.75 -8.18 3.03
C GLU A 130 -14.67 -9.65 2.60
N THR A 131 -14.52 -9.89 1.30
CA THR A 131 -14.41 -11.25 0.74
C THR A 131 -13.07 -11.90 1.08
N ARG A 132 -11.96 -11.14 1.09
CA ARG A 132 -10.61 -11.66 1.32
C ARG A 132 -10.27 -11.89 2.79
N THR A 133 -10.79 -11.06 3.70
CA THR A 133 -10.51 -11.12 5.15
C THR A 133 -10.67 -12.52 5.76
N PRO A 134 -11.77 -13.26 5.55
CA PRO A 134 -11.91 -14.60 6.11
C PRO A 134 -10.90 -15.60 5.51
N LEU A 135 -10.58 -15.48 4.21
CA LEU A 135 -9.60 -16.34 3.55
C LEU A 135 -8.19 -16.11 4.11
N LEU A 136 -7.81 -14.85 4.31
CA LEU A 136 -6.53 -14.48 4.93
C LEU A 136 -6.45 -14.98 6.37
N THR A 137 -7.52 -14.84 7.14
CA THR A 137 -7.61 -15.35 8.52
C THR A 137 -7.40 -16.87 8.56
N GLN A 138 -8.05 -17.61 7.66
CA GLN A 138 -7.87 -19.07 7.57
C GLN A 138 -6.45 -19.45 7.15
N ALA A 139 -5.86 -18.74 6.17
CA ALA A 139 -4.48 -18.97 5.74
C ALA A 139 -3.48 -18.70 6.87
N LEU A 140 -3.66 -17.61 7.63
CA LEU A 140 -2.82 -17.27 8.76
C LEU A 140 -2.87 -18.33 9.87
N ARG A 141 -4.06 -18.85 10.20
CA ARG A 141 -4.19 -19.95 11.17
C ARG A 141 -3.43 -21.20 10.74
N ARG A 142 -3.47 -21.55 9.45
CA ARG A 142 -2.70 -22.68 8.91
C ARG A 142 -1.19 -22.44 9.02
N LEU A 143 -0.73 -21.24 8.68
CA LEU A 143 0.68 -20.87 8.82
C LEU A 143 1.14 -20.96 10.29
N GLN A 144 0.34 -20.44 11.22
CA GLN A 144 0.66 -20.49 12.65
C GLN A 144 0.77 -21.92 13.19
N ALA A 145 -0.13 -22.81 12.77
CA ALA A 145 -0.07 -24.23 13.14
C ALA A 145 1.21 -24.91 12.60
N GLU A 146 1.56 -24.63 11.34
CA GLU A 146 2.76 -25.17 10.72
C GLU A 146 4.04 -24.63 11.38
N GLN A 147 4.08 -23.33 11.71
CA GLN A 147 5.18 -22.70 12.44
C GLN A 147 5.37 -23.33 13.83
N ALA A 148 4.29 -23.56 14.56
CA ALA A 148 4.35 -24.22 15.86
C ALA A 148 4.95 -25.64 15.76
N ARG A 149 4.55 -26.41 14.74
CA ARG A 149 5.10 -27.74 14.46
C ARG A 149 6.60 -27.69 14.17
N ILE A 150 7.04 -26.74 13.34
CA ILE A 150 8.45 -26.56 12.97
C ILE A 150 9.28 -26.18 14.20
N LEU A 151 8.80 -25.25 15.03
CA LEU A 151 9.50 -24.83 16.26
C LEU A 151 9.68 -25.98 17.25
N GLU A 152 8.67 -26.86 17.38
CA GLU A 152 8.78 -28.05 18.21
C GLU A 152 9.83 -29.03 17.70
N LEU A 153 9.89 -29.25 16.38
CA LEU A 153 10.93 -30.09 15.77
C LEU A 153 12.33 -29.50 16.01
N TYR A 154 12.48 -28.20 15.79
CA TYR A 154 13.73 -27.49 16.03
C TYR A 154 14.21 -27.66 17.48
N ARG A 155 13.33 -27.44 18.47
CA ARG A 155 13.66 -27.63 19.90
C ARG A 155 14.15 -29.04 20.20
N ARG A 156 13.45 -30.06 19.71
CA ARG A 156 13.87 -31.46 19.90
C ARG A 156 15.23 -31.76 19.29
N GLU A 157 15.53 -31.19 18.14
CA GLU A 157 16.85 -31.34 17.50
C GLU A 157 17.95 -30.63 18.28
N THR A 158 17.71 -29.42 18.77
CA THR A 158 18.67 -28.70 19.61
C THR A 158 18.92 -29.41 20.94
N ASP A 159 17.88 -29.97 21.56
CA ASP A 159 17.99 -30.71 22.82
C ASP A 159 18.76 -32.03 22.65
N LYS A 160 18.59 -32.72 21.52
CA LYS A 160 19.40 -33.91 21.18
C LYS A 160 20.87 -33.59 20.96
N ARG A 161 21.18 -32.41 20.43
CA ARG A 161 22.57 -31.96 20.17
C ARG A 161 23.26 -31.44 21.43
N SER A 162 22.52 -31.03 22.46
CA SER A 162 23.08 -30.47 23.70
C SER A 162 23.40 -31.52 24.78
N VAL A 163 23.11 -32.82 24.55
CA VAL A 163 23.58 -33.90 25.44
C VAL A 163 25.04 -34.24 25.12
N PRO A 164 26.01 -34.01 26.03
CA PRO A 164 27.38 -34.43 25.80
C PRO A 164 27.45 -35.96 25.83
N ALA A 165 28.17 -36.55 24.85
CA ALA A 165 28.55 -37.95 24.90
C ALA A 165 29.32 -38.18 26.21
N VAL A 166 28.70 -38.87 27.17
CA VAL A 166 29.39 -39.36 28.37
C VAL A 166 30.41 -40.38 27.90
N VAL A 167 31.63 -39.90 27.67
CA VAL A 167 32.81 -40.72 27.43
C VAL A 167 33.00 -41.59 28.68
N GLY A 168 32.85 -42.90 28.49
CA GLY A 168 33.10 -43.89 29.52
C GLY A 168 34.51 -43.73 30.08
N GLN A 169 34.61 -43.29 31.32
CA GLN A 169 35.79 -43.56 32.14
C GLN A 169 35.59 -44.92 32.79
N ALA A 170 36.10 -45.96 32.13
CA ALA A 170 36.61 -47.12 32.83
C ALA A 170 37.86 -46.67 33.61
N ARG A 171 37.91 -46.97 34.90
CA ARG A 171 39.16 -46.96 35.68
C ARG A 171 39.31 -48.30 36.40
N PRO A 172 40.57 -48.75 36.56
CA PRO A 172 40.96 -50.13 36.87
C PRO A 172 40.63 -50.58 38.29
#